data_AF-A0A928N149-F1
#
_entry.id   AF-A0A928N149-F1
#
_cell.length_a   1.000
_cell.length_b   1.000
_cell.length_c   1.000
_cell.angle_alpha   90.00
_cell.angle_beta   90.00
_cell.angle_gamma   90.00
#
_symmetry.space_group_name_H-M   'P 1'
#
loop_
_entity.id
_entity.type
_entity.pdbx_description
1 polymer ?
#
loop_
_entity_poly.entity_id
_entity_poly.type
_entity_poly.pdbx_seq_one_letter_code
_entity_poly.pdbx_strand_id
1 'polypeptide(L)' 'MAKGTIKINKKGDDGYKVISVRIKEGTLKKIDELSDKSNRSRNELINIILENSVDDVEIN' A
#
# COMPACT_ATOMS: atom_id res chain seq x y z
N MET A 1 -33.33 -0.46 -19.85
CA MET A 1 -32.02 -0.05 -19.28
C MET A 1 -31.59 -1.15 -18.31
N ALA A 2 -30.76 -2.10 -18.74
CA ALA A 2 -30.34 -3.22 -17.89
C ALA A 2 -29.46 -2.72 -16.74
N LYS A 3 -29.87 -3.01 -15.51
CA LYS A 3 -29.17 -2.63 -14.27
C LYS A 3 -27.86 -3.43 -14.19
N GLY A 4 -26.72 -2.79 -14.45
CA GLY A 4 -25.41 -3.41 -14.32
C GLY A 4 -25.17 -3.86 -12.88
N THR A 5 -24.93 -5.16 -12.70
CA THR A 5 -24.61 -5.73 -11.38
C THR A 5 -23.13 -5.54 -11.08
N ILE A 6 -22.82 -4.82 -10.00
CA ILE A 6 -21.44 -4.69 -9.49
C ILE A 6 -21.11 -5.99 -8.73
N LYS A 7 -20.17 -6.77 -9.26
CA LYS A 7 -19.63 -7.94 -8.55
C LYS A 7 -18.62 -7.47 -7.51
N ILE A 8 -18.97 -7.58 -6.24
CA ILE A 8 -18.06 -7.32 -5.12
C ILE A 8 -17.37 -8.65 -4.78
N ASN A 9 -16.08 -8.75 -5.09
CA ASN A 9 -15.27 -9.90 -4.66
C ASN A 9 -15.11 -9.89 -3.13
N LYS A 10 -15.01 -11.07 -2.51
CA LYS A 10 -14.70 -11.16 -1.08
C LYS A 10 -13.34 -10.50 -0.83
N LYS A 11 -13.28 -9.60 0.15
CA LYS A 11 -12.02 -9.01 0.63
C LYS A 11 -11.05 -10.13 1.04
N GLY A 12 -9.84 -10.14 0.46
CA GLY A 12 -8.74 -11.03 0.88
C GLY A 12 -8.28 -12.09 -0.12
N ASP A 13 -8.81 -12.12 -1.35
CA ASP A 13 -8.42 -13.06 -2.42
C ASP A 13 -7.47 -12.42 -3.45
N ASP A 14 -6.92 -11.24 -3.15
CA ASP A 14 -6.03 -10.45 -4.02
C ASP A 14 -4.54 -10.68 -3.72
N GLY A 15 -4.21 -11.58 -2.81
CA GLY A 15 -2.82 -11.88 -2.40
C GLY A 15 -2.22 -10.91 -1.40
N TYR A 16 -2.98 -9.90 -0.93
CA TYR A 16 -2.50 -8.93 0.06
C TYR A 16 -3.06 -9.22 1.46
N LYS A 17 -2.25 -8.98 2.50
CA LYS A 17 -2.67 -9.06 3.90
C LYS A 17 -2.66 -7.68 4.53
N VAL A 18 -3.74 -7.32 5.22
CA VAL A 18 -3.80 -6.10 6.03
C VAL A 18 -3.05 -6.35 7.34
N ILE A 19 -2.01 -5.56 7.58
CA ILE A 19 -1.23 -5.57 8.82
C ILE A 19 -1.24 -4.18 9.45
N SER A 20 -1.12 -4.12 10.78
CA SER A 20 -0.95 -2.87 11.52
C SER A 20 0.53 -2.68 11.85
N VAL A 21 1.16 -1.63 11.32
CA VAL A 21 2.59 -1.32 11.55
C VAL A 21 2.72 0.05 12.20
N ARG A 22 3.64 0.18 13.16
CA ARG A 22 4.02 1.47 13.74
C ARG A 22 5.16 2.08 12.93
N ILE A 23 4.93 3.26 12.37
CA ILE A 23 5.92 4.00 11.58
C ILE A 23 6.19 5.36 12.23
N LYS A 24 7.40 5.90 12.02
CA LYS A 24 7.73 7.26 12.46
C LYS A 24 6.88 8.28 11.70
N GLU A 25 6.38 9.30 12.39
CA GLU A 25 5.56 10.36 11.80
C GLU A 25 6.27 11.06 10.63
N GLY A 26 7.56 11.36 10.77
CA GLY A 26 8.34 11.97 9.70
C GLY A 26 8.48 11.09 8.45
N THR A 27 8.47 9.76 8.60
CA THR A 27 8.47 8.83 7.46
C THR A 27 7.10 8.84 6.77
N LEU A 28 6.02 8.80 7.55
CA LEU A 28 4.66 8.88 7.03
C LEU A 28 4.46 10.18 6.22
N LYS A 29 4.89 11.33 6.75
CA LYS A 29 4.78 12.61 6.06
C LYS A 29 5.48 12.61 4.69
N LYS A 30 6.66 12.01 4.59
CA LYS A 30 7.38 11.87 3.31
C LYS A 30 6.62 11.00 2.31
N ILE A 31 6.00 9.92 2.78
CA ILE A 31 5.17 9.05 1.94
C ILE A 31 3.92 9.80 1.47
N ASP A 32 3.30 10.61 2.33
CA ASP A 32 2.13 11.43 1.97
C ASP A 32 2.49 12.44 0.88
N GLU A 33 3.60 13.17 1.03
CA GLU A 33 4.09 14.10 0.00
C GLU A 33 4.41 13.40 -1.34
N LEU A 34 4.87 12.15 -1.31
CA LEU A 34 5.08 11.33 -2.51
C LEU A 34 3.76 10.85 -3.13
N SER A 35 2.77 10.52 -2.29
CA SER A 35 1.42 10.13 -2.72
C SER A 35 0.79 11.25 -3.53
N ASP A 36 0.85 12.48 -3.01
CA ASP A 36 0.29 13.66 -3.65
C ASP A 36 0.95 13.96 -5.01
N LYS A 37 2.25 13.72 -5.14
CA LYS A 37 3.00 13.97 -6.39
C LYS A 37 2.85 12.87 -7.43
N SER A 38 2.65 11.62 -7.01
CA SER A 38 2.67 10.45 -7.90
C SER A 38 1.28 9.98 -8.34
N ASN A 39 0.21 10.55 -7.76
CA ASN A 39 -1.17 10.08 -7.94
C ASN A 39 -1.35 8.57 -7.61
N ARG A 40 -0.52 8.06 -6.70
CA ARG A 40 -0.61 6.70 -6.16
C ARG A 40 -1.09 6.75 -4.72
N SER A 41 -1.71 5.68 -4.25
CA SER A 41 -2.12 5.61 -2.85
C SER A 41 -0.91 5.44 -1.93
N ARG A 42 -1.02 5.94 -0.69
CA ARG A 42 -0.01 5.70 0.36
C ARG A 42 0.32 4.22 0.54
N ASN A 43 -0.70 3.37 0.52
CA ASN A 43 -0.54 1.92 0.69
C ASN A 43 0.24 1.30 -0.47
N GLU A 44 -0.05 1.72 -1.69
CA GLU A 44 0.68 1.29 -2.89
C GLU A 44 2.14 1.73 -2.84
N LEU A 45 2.42 2.98 -2.47
CA LEU A 45 3.79 3.46 -2.30
C LEU A 45 4.54 2.70 -1.21
N ILE A 46 3.89 2.42 -0.08
CA ILE A 46 4.48 1.62 1.00
C ILE A 46 4.86 0.23 0.48
N ASN A 47 3.96 -0.44 -0.25
CA ASN A 47 4.25 -1.75 -0.82
C ASN A 47 5.43 -1.70 -1.79
N ILE A 48 5.46 -0.74 -2.72
CA ILE A 48 6.57 -0.58 -3.68
C ILE A 48 7.90 -0.35 -2.95
N ILE A 49 7.91 0.51 -1.95
CA ILE A 49 9.13 0.80 -1.18
C ILE A 49 9.59 -0.47 -0.45
N LEU A 50 8.67 -1.19 0.19
CA LEU A 50 8.99 -2.42 0.92
C LEU A 50 9.49 -3.52 -0.03
N GLU A 51 8.82 -3.76 -1.15
CA GLU A 51 9.22 -4.76 -2.15
C GLU A 51 10.61 -4.50 -2.71
N ASN A 52 10.95 -3.24 -3.00
CA ASN A 52 12.28 -2.89 -3.50
C ASN A 52 13.37 -2.95 -2.43
N SER A 53 13.01 -2.86 -1.13
CA SER A 53 14.00 -2.73 -0.06
C SER A 53 14.20 -4.01 0.75
N VAL A 54 13.23 -4.93 0.75
CA VAL A 54 13.19 -6.08 1.67
C VAL A 54 14.39 -7.02 1.47
N ASP A 55 14.86 -7.19 0.25
CA ASP A 55 15.98 -8.07 -0.08
C ASP A 55 17.35 -7.48 0.34
N ASP A 56 17.41 -6.16 0.54
CA ASP A 56 18.62 -5.42 0.93
C ASP A 56 18.75 -5.25 2.46
N VAL A 57 17.83 -5.82 3.26
CA VAL A 57 17.85 -5.69 4.72
C VAL A 57 18.70 -6.78 5.38
N GLU A 58 19.79 -6.37 6.04
CA GLU A 58 20.54 -7.21 6.98
C GLU A 58 20.08 -6.95 8.43
N ILE A 59 19.79 -8.01 9.17
CA ILE A 59 19.39 -7.95 10.58
C ILE A 59 20.60 -8.33 11.44
N ASN A 60 20.98 -7.43 12.36
CA ASN A 60 22.03 -7.66 13.36
C ASN A 60 21.43 -7.92 14.74
#